data_AF-A0A426V2V4-F1
#
_entry.id   AF-A0A426V2V4-F1
#
_cell.length_a   1.000
_cell.length_b   1.000
_cell.length_c   1.000
_cell.angle_alpha   90.00
_cell.angle_beta   90.00
_cell.angle_gamma   90.00
#
_symmetry.space_group_name_H-M   'P 1'
#
loop_
_entity.id
_entity.type
_entity.pdbx_description
1 polymer ?
#
loop_
_entity_poly.entity_id
_entity_poly.type
_entity_poly.pdbx_seq_one_letter_code
_entity_poly.pdbx_strand_id
1 'polypeptide(L)' 'MSEDSPTYHPTAAPSVDAILAAPDASKWLKDALRAALDRDPVDAANDAELLAQVLADRCNSLLPSDAG' A
#
# COMPACT_ATOMS: atom_id res chain seq x y z
N MET A 1 19.99 -37.01 -2.97
CA MET A 1 19.80 -36.19 -1.76
C MET A 1 18.85 -35.10 -2.15
N SER A 2 17.61 -35.18 -1.65
CA SER A 2 16.52 -34.24 -1.90
C SER A 2 16.61 -33.11 -0.90
N GLU A 3 16.70 -31.87 -1.38
CA GLU A 3 16.30 -30.65 -0.65
C GLU A 3 15.81 -29.60 -1.65
N ASP A 4 14.79 -29.94 -2.44
CA ASP A 4 13.98 -28.88 -3.09
C ASP A 4 12.87 -28.50 -2.10
N SER A 5 13.26 -27.74 -1.07
CA SER A 5 12.32 -27.04 -0.21
C SER A 5 12.05 -25.68 -0.84
N PRO A 6 10.82 -25.36 -1.28
CA PRO A 6 10.50 -24.00 -1.68
C PRO A 6 10.58 -23.14 -0.42
N THR A 7 11.66 -22.35 -0.29
CA THR A 7 11.76 -21.36 0.78
C THR A 7 10.61 -20.37 0.60
N TYR A 8 9.65 -20.44 1.51
CA TYR A 8 8.64 -19.40 1.68
C TYR A 8 9.37 -18.12 2.08
N HIS A 9 9.66 -17.27 1.09
CA HIS A 9 10.07 -15.91 1.36
C HIS A 9 8.81 -15.12 1.71
N PRO A 10 8.70 -14.55 2.92
CA PRO A 10 7.67 -13.56 3.17
C PRO A 10 7.88 -12.45 2.15
N THR A 11 6.92 -12.23 1.25
CA THR A 11 7.01 -11.16 0.25
C THR A 11 7.07 -9.84 1.00
N ALA A 12 8.28 -9.31 1.18
CA ALA A 12 8.47 -7.98 1.71
C ALA A 12 7.62 -7.00 0.90
N ALA A 13 7.03 -6.01 1.56
CA ALA A 13 6.31 -4.95 0.87
C ALA A 13 7.22 -4.35 -0.22
N PRO A 14 6.68 -4.04 -1.41
CA PRO A 14 7.48 -3.46 -2.48
C PRO A 14 8.12 -2.15 -2.02
N SER A 15 9.35 -1.89 -2.45
CA SER A 15 10.01 -0.61 -2.18
C SER A 15 9.30 0.54 -2.90
N VAL A 16 9.55 1.77 -2.44
CA VAL A 16 9.03 2.98 -3.09
C VAL A 16 9.42 3.03 -4.57
N ASP A 17 10.70 2.78 -4.89
CA ASP A 17 11.19 2.77 -6.27
C ASP A 17 10.50 1.71 -7.11
N ALA A 18 10.24 0.52 -6.55
CA ALA A 18 9.51 -0.54 -7.25
C ALA A 18 8.08 -0.10 -7.60
N ILE A 19 7.37 0.56 -6.68
CA ILE A 19 6.02 1.08 -6.95
C ILE A 19 6.04 2.21 -7.99
N LEU A 20 7.02 3.11 -7.92
CA LEU A 20 7.13 4.23 -8.86
C LEU A 20 7.45 3.75 -10.29
N ALA A 21 8.25 2.68 -10.43
CA ALA A 21 8.60 2.07 -11.71
C ALA A 21 7.52 1.13 -12.26
N ALA A 22 6.68 0.53 -11.42
CA ALA A 22 5.67 -0.44 -11.82
C ALA A 22 4.63 0.18 -12.77
N PRO A 23 4.50 -0.26 -14.04
CA PRO A 23 3.62 0.38 -15.03
C PRO A 23 2.12 0.27 -14.69
N ASP A 24 1.75 -0.77 -13.95
CA ASP A 24 0.40 -1.11 -13.50
C ASP A 24 0.01 -0.48 -12.16
N ALA A 25 0.97 0.06 -11.39
CA ALA A 25 0.67 0.79 -10.17
C ALA A 25 -0.14 2.06 -10.48
N SER A 26 -1.18 2.30 -9.68
CA SER A 26 -2.12 3.39 -9.93
C SER A 26 -1.41 4.75 -9.92
N LYS A 27 -1.83 5.64 -10.84
CA LYS A 27 -1.28 7.00 -10.92
C LYS A 27 -1.42 7.74 -9.59
N TRP A 28 -2.56 7.59 -8.92
CA TRP A 28 -2.82 8.19 -7.62
C TRP A 28 -1.81 7.74 -6.56
N LEU A 29 -1.52 6.44 -6.47
CA LEU A 29 -0.55 5.92 -5.51
C LEU A 29 0.86 6.45 -5.78
N LYS A 30 1.27 6.50 -7.06
CA LYS A 30 2.57 7.05 -7.44
C LYS A 30 2.69 8.54 -7.10
N ASP A 31 1.62 9.30 -7.28
CA ASP A 31 1.62 10.72 -6.96
C ASP A 31 1.66 10.96 -5.44
N ALA A 32 0.91 10.17 -4.67
CA ALA A 32 0.96 10.20 -3.22
C ALA A 32 2.36 9.87 -2.70
N LEU A 33 3.03 8.85 -3.27
CA LEU A 33 4.41 8.51 -2.91
C LEU A 33 5.39 9.62 -3.26
N ARG A 34 5.28 10.24 -4.45
CA ARG A 34 6.14 11.37 -4.81
C ARG A 34 5.97 12.55 -3.84
N ALA A 35 4.73 12.90 -3.50
CA ALA A 35 4.47 13.97 -2.54
C ALA A 35 4.97 13.64 -1.13
N ALA A 36 4.93 12.37 -0.72
CA ALA A 36 5.41 11.92 0.58
C ALA A 36 6.95 12.00 0.69
N LEU A 37 7.69 11.78 -0.41
CA LEU A 37 9.16 11.83 -0.42
C LEU A 37 9.75 13.22 -0.18
N ASP A 38 8.96 14.28 -0.38
CA ASP A 38 9.37 15.67 -0.14
C ASP A 38 9.11 16.14 1.31
N ARG A 39 8.62 15.27 2.19
CA ARG A 39 8.20 15.60 3.57
C ARG A 39 9.08 14.94 4.63
N ASP A 40 8.91 15.38 5.88
CA ASP A 40 9.40 14.62 7.03
C ASP A 40 8.82 13.19 7.01
N PRO A 41 9.66 12.15 7.14
CA PRO A 41 9.23 10.77 6.99
C PRO A 41 8.26 10.30 8.08
N VAL A 42 8.32 10.87 9.29
CA VAL A 42 7.40 10.52 10.38
C VAL A 42 6.01 11.10 10.09
N ASP A 43 5.95 12.36 9.69
CA ASP A 43 4.69 13.01 9.31
C ASP A 43 4.06 12.32 8.09
N ALA A 44 4.87 12.00 7.07
CA ALA A 44 4.38 11.33 5.86
C ALA A 44 3.80 9.94 6.15
N ALA A 45 4.43 9.17 7.05
CA ALA A 45 3.92 7.86 7.45
C ALA A 45 2.60 7.97 8.23
N ASN A 46 2.52 8.89 9.19
CA ASN A 46 1.30 9.12 9.98
C ASN A 46 0.12 9.56 9.09
N ASP A 47 0.36 10.47 8.14
CA ASP A 47 -0.67 10.93 7.21
C ASP A 47 -1.12 9.81 6.26
N ALA A 48 -0.21 8.93 5.84
CA ALA A 48 -0.55 7.78 5.02
C ALA A 48 -1.43 6.76 5.78
N GLU A 49 -1.15 6.52 7.06
CA GLU A 49 -1.98 5.66 7.92
C GLU A 49 -3.40 6.26 8.09
N LEU A 50 -3.49 7.56 8.40
CA LEU A 50 -4.77 8.25 8.50
C LEU A 50 -5.55 8.21 7.18
N LEU A 51 -4.87 8.43 6.05
CA LEU A 51 -5.47 8.37 4.72
C LEU A 51 -6.05 6.97 4.44
N ALA A 52 -5.30 5.92 4.76
CA ALA A 52 -5.77 4.54 4.60
C ALA A 52 -7.02 4.27 5.43
N GLN A 53 -7.04 4.71 6.70
CA GLN A 53 -8.19 4.58 7.59
C GLN A 53 -9.43 5.30 7.04
N VAL A 54 -9.30 6.57 6.64
CA VAL A 54 -10.41 7.36 6.09
C VAL A 54 -10.97 6.75 4.80
N LEU A 55 -10.11 6.24 3.92
CA LEU A 55 -10.53 5.58 2.68
C LEU A 55 -11.25 4.25 2.97
N ALA A 56 -10.79 3.48 3.96
CA ALA A 56 -11.44 2.25 4.39
C ALA A 56 -12.84 2.53 4.97
N ASP A 57 -12.96 3.51 5.88
CA ASP A 57 -14.24 3.90 6.47
C ASP A 57 -15.22 4.39 5.40
N ARG A 58 -14.73 5.19 4.44
CA ARG A 58 -15.53 5.61 3.30
C ARG A 58 -15.99 4.42 2.47
N CYS A 59 -15.12 3.46 2.18
CA CYS A 59 -15.48 2.25 1.45
C CYS A 59 -16.59 1.48 2.18
N ASN A 60 -16.41 1.24 3.48
CA ASN A 60 -17.37 0.54 4.32
C ASN A 60 -18.72 1.25 4.39
N SER A 61 -18.74 2.59 4.37
CA SER A 61 -19.99 3.38 4.35
C SER A 61 -20.77 3.27 3.04
N LEU A 62 -20.09 2.95 1.93
CA LEU A 62 -20.66 2.86 0.59
C LEU A 62 -21.08 1.43 0.22
N LEU A 63 -20.47 0.43 0.85
CA LEU A 63 -20.85 -0.96 0.68
C LEU A 63 -22.11 -1.25 1.51
N PRO A 64 -23.18 -1.78 0.92
CA PRO A 64 -24.32 -2.27 1.67
C PRO A 64 -23.84 -3.30 2.70
N SER A 65 -24.35 -3.24 3.93
CA SER A 65 -24.23 -4.38 4.82
C SER A 65 -25.03 -5.51 4.19
N ASP A 66 -24.38 -6.56 3.68
CA ASP A 66 -25.05 -7.81 3.34
C ASP A 66 -25.58 -8.43 4.65
N ALA A 67 -26.73 -7.92 5.10
CA ALA A 67 -27.58 -8.51 6.10
C ALA A 67 -28.76 -9.16 5.37
N GLY A 68 -28.48 -10.31 4.75
CA GLY A 68 -29.44 -11.26 4.21
C GLY A 68 -29.19 -12.64 4.81
#